data_AF-A0A0F0H416-F1
#
_entry.id   AF-A0A0F0H416-F1
#
_cell.length_a   1.000
_cell.length_b   1.000
_cell.length_c   1.000
_cell.angle_alpha   90.00
_cell.angle_beta   90.00
_cell.angle_gamma   90.00
#
_symmetry.space_group_name_H-M   'P 1'
#
loop_
_entity.id
_entity.type
_entity.pdbx_description
1 polymer ?
#
loop_
_entity_poly.entity_id
_entity_poly.type
_entity_poly.pdbx_seq_one_letter_code
_entity_poly.pdbx_strand_id
1 'polypeptide(L)'
;MTLCLGLTLERPAAPPEATALTDGAASLTYAELHDLVLEEAATLCRNGVGPGSLVPLHLTERRTVHTIVSLLAILAAGAAFTPVPAEAESEPTIRAIMADRAAWPGHLSPLSTPAYILSTSGSTGPAKHTVVTRESLRTVFAGLYARLHDQLPPLATWTQLHPLTFGFSICEVIGSLTFGGTLVLVEREEPVTFKALSRLLSEESGRHVVCLTPSELSVLVSAEDARLPSHLLLSGEPAHRAPLRDLFRLARGAPPVVVNTYAATETSGQVTADLVTAERLDAVLAGHVGRPIPGVEVVLLGRDDEPIPPGDTFTEGEIEVRGASVSAGYLDVAAHGAKFAADDARRAFRTGDRGRWAVDGGLVVTGRSERRVKLAGRWTALDEIERALTEDGLVAEAVAAVEEYPVDGSASAGRLLVAVVPTEAARAETAVQVRRRVLRLLGGPVTLRTVVHESISRTVHGKTDLAALRRAPRASDPGTGLTATVMGVWTELLGSGFSTDTNLFESGVDSLGVVAAAIRLTRELGREISPSFLFDHPRITLQIKALSDQPAQARSPVRQAIPRGSVADRRRAARRLDSASVTPVPTEGALP
;
A
#
# COMPACT_ATOMS: atom_id res chain seq x y z
N MET A 1 23.31 24.68 -13.27
CA MET A 1 22.79 23.30 -13.18
C MET A 1 21.28 23.16 -13.45
N THR A 2 20.37 23.85 -12.74
CA THR A 2 18.90 23.77 -12.98
C THR A 2 18.51 24.16 -14.41
N LEU A 3 19.15 25.19 -14.96
CA LEU A 3 19.03 25.58 -16.38
C LEU A 3 19.46 24.47 -17.34
N CYS A 4 20.54 23.74 -17.04
CA CYS A 4 21.07 22.65 -17.87
C CYS A 4 20.17 21.41 -17.83
N LEU A 5 19.44 21.21 -16.74
CA LEU A 5 18.43 20.15 -16.61
C LEU A 5 17.08 20.54 -17.25
N GLY A 6 16.97 21.70 -17.92
CA GLY A 6 15.69 22.21 -18.44
C GLY A 6 14.65 22.47 -17.34
N LEU A 7 15.09 22.53 -16.09
CA LEU A 7 14.30 22.79 -14.90
C LEU A 7 14.46 24.27 -14.53
N THR A 8 14.21 25.20 -15.46
CA THR A 8 14.28 26.64 -15.17
C THR A 8 13.31 26.98 -14.05
N LEU A 9 13.89 27.24 -12.88
CA LEU A 9 13.21 27.73 -11.69
C LEU A 9 13.72 29.15 -11.47
N GLU A 10 12.82 30.13 -11.35
CA GLU A 10 13.18 31.48 -10.91
C GLU A 10 13.57 31.43 -9.43
N ARG A 11 14.87 31.26 -9.15
CA ARG A 11 15.41 31.23 -7.79
C ARG A 11 16.89 31.67 -7.75
N PRO A 12 17.39 32.11 -6.58
CA PRO A 12 18.82 32.39 -6.41
C PRO A 12 19.66 31.13 -6.69
N ALA A 13 20.74 31.29 -7.45
CA ALA A 13 21.70 30.21 -7.64
C ALA A 13 22.48 29.96 -6.34
N ALA A 14 22.76 28.68 -6.05
CA ALA A 14 23.72 28.34 -5.01
C ALA A 14 25.12 28.86 -5.40
N PRO A 15 25.98 29.24 -4.44
CA PRO A 15 27.34 29.66 -4.72
C PRO A 15 28.11 28.55 -5.47
N PRO A 16 28.84 28.86 -6.56
CA PRO A 16 29.57 27.85 -7.33
C PRO A 16 30.57 27.03 -6.50
N GLU A 17 31.17 27.63 -5.48
CA GLU A 17 32.13 27.05 -4.55
C GLU A 17 31.49 26.23 -3.42
N ALA A 18 30.17 26.29 -3.25
CA ALA A 18 29.49 25.49 -2.24
C ALA A 18 29.48 24.01 -2.65
N THR A 19 29.59 23.11 -1.67
CA THR A 19 29.45 21.67 -1.91
C THR A 19 28.04 21.36 -2.43
N ALA A 20 27.96 20.59 -3.52
CA ALA A 20 26.69 20.16 -4.11
C ALA A 20 26.42 18.67 -3.86
N LEU A 21 27.46 17.84 -3.86
CA LEU A 21 27.34 16.39 -3.85
C LEU A 21 28.54 15.74 -3.15
N THR A 22 28.32 14.79 -2.26
CA THR A 22 29.39 14.00 -1.63
C THR A 22 28.92 12.58 -1.28
N ASP A 23 29.83 11.61 -1.38
CA ASP A 23 29.64 10.24 -0.89
C ASP A 23 30.58 9.90 0.28
N GLY A 24 31.23 10.92 0.85
CA GLY A 24 32.22 10.79 1.91
C GLY A 24 33.64 10.46 1.42
N ALA A 25 33.78 9.83 0.25
CA ALA A 25 35.07 9.57 -0.38
C ALA A 25 35.44 10.66 -1.40
N ALA A 26 34.46 11.15 -2.15
CA ALA A 26 34.56 12.25 -3.08
C ALA A 26 33.52 13.33 -2.76
N SER A 27 33.89 14.59 -2.99
CA SER A 27 33.03 15.75 -2.80
C SER A 27 33.18 16.67 -4.00
N LEU A 28 32.06 17.15 -4.53
CA LEU A 28 32.00 18.06 -5.68
C LEU A 28 31.29 19.34 -5.28
N THR A 29 31.89 20.48 -5.63
CA THR A 29 31.24 21.79 -5.59
C THR A 29 30.19 21.92 -6.69
N TYR A 30 29.34 22.94 -6.61
CA TYR A 30 28.37 23.25 -7.66
C TYR A 30 29.04 23.54 -9.02
N ALA A 31 30.22 24.15 -9.03
CA ALA A 31 31.02 24.38 -10.24
C ALA A 31 31.56 23.07 -10.82
N GLU A 32 32.23 22.25 -10.00
CA GLU A 32 32.81 20.98 -10.46
C GLU A 32 31.74 20.00 -10.94
N LEU A 33 30.64 19.89 -10.20
CA LEU A 33 29.50 19.06 -10.61
C LEU A 33 28.92 19.55 -11.94
N HIS A 34 28.82 20.86 -12.13
CA HIS A 34 28.33 21.43 -13.38
C HIS A 34 29.22 21.08 -14.56
N ASP A 35 30.54 21.24 -14.42
CA ASP A 35 31.52 20.97 -15.48
C ASP A 35 31.54 19.48 -15.85
N LEU A 36 31.58 18.58 -14.86
CA LEU A 36 31.53 17.13 -15.08
C LEU A 36 30.25 16.69 -15.79
N VAL A 37 29.10 17.22 -15.37
CA VAL A 37 27.80 16.93 -16.00
C VAL A 37 27.80 17.38 -17.47
N LEU A 38 28.35 18.56 -17.77
CA LEU A 38 28.43 19.05 -19.15
C LEU A 38 29.40 18.24 -20.02
N GLU A 39 30.54 17.85 -19.47
CA GLU A 39 31.53 17.04 -20.18
C GLU A 39 30.97 15.64 -20.51
N GLU A 40 30.34 15.00 -19.54
CA GLU A 40 29.72 13.68 -19.73
C GLU A 40 28.50 13.79 -20.66
N ALA A 41 27.67 14.81 -20.54
CA ALA A 41 26.57 15.07 -21.47
C ALA A 41 27.05 15.28 -22.91
N ALA A 42 28.13 16.06 -23.10
CA ALA A 42 28.73 16.25 -24.43
C ALA A 42 29.27 14.92 -25.00
N THR A 43 29.82 14.05 -24.15
CA THR A 43 30.26 12.70 -24.54
C THR A 43 29.07 11.83 -24.95
N LEU A 44 27.98 11.83 -24.19
CA LEU A 44 26.74 11.16 -24.53
C LEU A 44 26.20 11.65 -25.89
N CYS A 45 26.15 12.98 -26.10
CA CYS A 45 25.73 13.59 -27.36
C CYS A 45 26.60 13.16 -28.56
N ARG A 46 27.93 13.13 -28.39
CA ARG A 46 28.84 12.63 -29.45
C ARG A 46 28.60 11.17 -29.82
N ASN A 47 28.06 10.37 -28.89
CA ASN A 47 27.68 8.98 -29.10
C ASN A 47 26.22 8.81 -29.54
N GLY A 48 25.53 9.89 -29.94
CA GLY A 48 24.16 9.83 -30.46
C GLY A 48 23.06 9.76 -29.41
N VAL A 49 23.37 10.01 -28.14
CA VAL A 49 22.36 10.20 -27.08
C VAL A 49 21.81 11.62 -27.15
N GLY A 50 20.49 11.77 -27.09
CA GLY A 50 19.85 13.08 -27.12
C GLY A 50 18.36 12.99 -26.77
N PRO A 51 17.55 14.01 -27.11
CA PRO A 51 16.09 13.95 -26.99
C PRO A 51 15.52 12.69 -27.64
N GLY A 52 14.68 11.96 -26.89
CA GLY A 52 14.12 10.67 -27.34
C GLY A 52 15.07 9.46 -27.20
N SER A 53 16.23 9.61 -26.55
CA SER A 53 17.04 8.48 -26.07
C SER A 53 16.60 8.07 -24.66
N LEU A 54 16.52 6.77 -24.40
CA LEU A 54 16.48 6.23 -23.04
C LEU A 54 17.83 5.57 -22.75
N VAL A 55 18.46 6.00 -21.67
CA VAL A 55 19.76 5.51 -21.23
C VAL A 55 19.55 4.66 -19.97
N PRO A 56 19.92 3.37 -19.98
CA PRO A 56 19.91 2.56 -18.77
C PRO A 56 20.99 3.09 -17.80
N LEU A 57 20.57 3.46 -16.59
CA LEU A 57 21.46 3.84 -15.51
C LEU A 57 21.70 2.61 -14.63
N HIS A 58 22.78 1.90 -14.90
CA HIS A 58 23.15 0.69 -14.16
C HIS A 58 23.57 1.06 -12.73
N LEU A 59 22.88 0.48 -11.76
CA LEU A 59 23.12 0.74 -10.35
C LEU A 59 24.10 -0.28 -9.79
N THR A 60 25.10 0.23 -9.07
CA THR A 60 26.06 -0.57 -8.32
C THR A 60 25.58 -0.79 -6.88
N GLU A 61 26.18 -1.77 -6.19
CA GLU A 61 25.91 -2.02 -4.77
C GLU A 61 26.18 -0.79 -3.90
N ARG A 62 27.23 -0.02 -4.24
CA ARG A 62 27.56 1.25 -3.58
C ARG A 62 26.94 2.42 -4.31
N ARG A 63 26.46 3.41 -3.55
CA ARG A 63 26.10 4.74 -4.07
C ARG A 63 27.37 5.55 -4.28
N THR A 64 27.52 6.19 -5.43
CA THR A 64 28.72 6.99 -5.75
C THR A 64 28.35 8.33 -6.35
N VAL A 65 29.23 9.33 -6.20
CA VAL A 65 29.06 10.61 -6.88
C VAL A 65 28.91 10.44 -8.40
N HIS A 66 29.63 9.48 -9.00
CA HIS A 66 29.58 9.22 -10.44
C HIS A 66 28.18 8.82 -10.92
N THR A 67 27.46 7.97 -10.17
CA THR A 67 26.09 7.59 -10.52
C THR A 67 25.16 8.81 -10.62
N ILE A 68 25.31 9.78 -9.72
CA ILE A 68 24.53 11.02 -9.74
C ILE A 68 24.97 11.93 -10.89
N VAL A 69 26.28 12.05 -11.15
CA VAL A 69 26.80 12.78 -12.32
C VAL A 69 26.21 12.21 -13.61
N SER A 70 26.24 10.88 -13.81
CA SER A 70 25.68 10.24 -15.00
C SER A 70 24.17 10.47 -15.14
N LEU A 71 23.41 10.36 -14.04
CA LEU A 71 21.98 10.69 -14.04
C LEU A 71 21.74 12.11 -14.56
N LEU A 72 22.46 13.10 -14.01
CA LEU A 72 22.34 14.49 -14.39
C LEU A 72 22.83 14.76 -15.81
N ALA A 73 23.89 14.07 -16.26
CA ALA A 73 24.44 14.15 -17.61
C ALA A 73 23.46 13.62 -18.66
N ILE A 74 22.76 12.53 -18.39
CA ILE A 74 21.69 12.00 -19.26
C ILE A 74 20.58 13.06 -19.41
N LEU A 75 20.15 13.65 -18.29
CA LEU A 75 19.15 14.72 -18.31
C LEU A 75 19.65 15.98 -19.02
N ALA A 76 20.92 16.33 -18.90
CA ALA A 76 21.53 17.48 -19.58
C ALA A 76 21.71 17.25 -21.09
N ALA A 77 21.94 16.01 -21.52
CA ALA A 77 21.89 15.60 -22.93
C ALA A 77 20.46 15.62 -23.52
N GLY A 78 19.44 15.85 -22.69
CA GLY A 78 18.03 15.84 -23.09
C GLY A 78 17.43 14.45 -23.22
N ALA A 79 18.15 13.41 -22.81
CA ALA A 79 17.69 12.03 -22.79
C ALA A 79 16.95 11.71 -21.49
N ALA A 80 16.25 10.58 -21.49
CA ALA A 80 15.64 9.98 -20.32
C ALA A 80 16.54 8.88 -19.74
N PHE A 81 16.44 8.62 -18.44
CA PHE A 81 17.07 7.45 -17.83
C PHE A 81 16.06 6.44 -17.30
N THR A 82 16.46 5.18 -17.21
CA THR A 82 15.78 4.16 -16.39
C THR A 82 16.80 3.55 -15.45
N PRO A 83 16.58 3.57 -14.12
CA PRO A 83 17.47 2.92 -13.18
C PRO A 83 17.36 1.40 -13.33
N VAL A 84 18.50 0.72 -13.48
CA VAL A 84 18.58 -0.73 -13.65
C VAL A 84 19.39 -1.31 -12.50
N PRO A 85 18.77 -1.99 -11.51
CA PRO A 85 19.50 -2.79 -10.54
C PRO A 85 20.34 -3.87 -11.22
N ALA A 86 21.53 -4.17 -10.69
CA ALA A 86 22.42 -5.19 -11.24
C ALA A 86 21.73 -6.55 -11.46
N GLU A 87 20.84 -6.94 -10.55
CA GLU A 87 20.08 -8.21 -10.61
C GLU A 87 18.99 -8.20 -11.70
N ALA A 88 18.53 -7.01 -12.10
CA ALA A 88 17.39 -6.80 -12.97
C ALA A 88 17.77 -6.64 -14.45
N GLU A 89 19.06 -6.58 -14.80
CA GLU A 89 19.52 -6.63 -16.21
C GLU A 89 19.00 -7.88 -16.94
N SER A 90 18.74 -8.94 -16.17
CA SER A 90 18.21 -10.19 -16.67
C SER A 90 16.68 -10.15 -16.93
N GLU A 91 15.98 -9.09 -16.54
CA GLU A 91 14.53 -8.99 -16.63
C GLU A 91 14.08 -8.70 -18.08
N PRO A 92 13.23 -9.55 -18.68
CA PRO A 92 12.76 -9.37 -20.06
C PRO A 92 12.12 -8.01 -20.31
N THR A 93 11.40 -7.47 -19.32
CA THR A 93 10.70 -6.19 -19.39
C THR A 93 11.67 -5.02 -19.46
N ILE A 94 12.71 -5.01 -18.63
CA ILE A 94 13.76 -3.98 -18.67
C ILE A 94 14.51 -4.03 -20.00
N ARG A 95 14.83 -5.24 -20.50
CA ARG A 95 15.42 -5.38 -21.84
C ARG A 95 14.50 -4.90 -22.96
N ALA A 96 13.20 -5.15 -22.87
CA ALA A 96 12.23 -4.68 -23.85
C ALA A 96 12.12 -3.14 -23.85
N ILE A 97 12.08 -2.52 -22.66
CA ILE A 97 12.13 -1.07 -22.48
C ILE A 97 13.39 -0.47 -23.13
N MET A 98 14.54 -1.14 -22.97
CA MET A 98 15.81 -0.72 -23.55
C MET A 98 15.89 -0.95 -25.07
N ALA A 99 15.18 -1.93 -25.61
CA ALA A 99 15.27 -2.34 -27.01
C ALA A 99 14.31 -1.58 -27.96
N ASP A 100 13.17 -1.10 -27.48
CA ASP A 100 12.12 -0.53 -28.33
C ASP A 100 11.91 0.98 -28.12
N ARG A 101 12.64 1.79 -28.89
CA ARG A 101 12.45 3.25 -28.97
C ARG A 101 11.16 3.67 -29.68
N ALA A 102 10.49 2.77 -30.40
CA ALA A 102 9.27 3.06 -31.16
C ALA A 102 7.99 2.90 -30.32
N ALA A 103 8.06 2.22 -29.17
CA ALA A 103 6.97 2.05 -28.21
C ALA A 103 6.68 3.31 -27.35
N TRP A 104 7.39 4.41 -27.58
CA TRP A 104 7.21 5.65 -26.83
C TRP A 104 5.91 6.32 -27.27
N PRO A 105 5.14 6.94 -26.35
CA PRO A 105 3.90 7.62 -26.70
C PRO A 105 4.15 8.63 -27.85
N GLY A 106 3.53 8.42 -29.01
CA GLY A 106 3.90 9.09 -30.27
C GLY A 106 3.49 10.56 -30.41
N HIS A 107 3.14 11.24 -29.32
CA HIS A 107 2.57 12.60 -29.31
C HIS A 107 3.43 13.61 -28.54
N LEU A 108 4.69 13.28 -28.23
CA LEU A 108 5.51 14.16 -27.40
C LEU A 108 6.03 15.37 -28.20
N SER A 109 5.38 16.53 -27.99
CA SER A 109 5.96 17.86 -28.19
C SER A 109 7.34 17.98 -27.52
N PRO A 110 8.24 18.89 -27.97
CA PRO A 110 9.51 19.17 -27.29
C PRO A 110 9.39 19.42 -25.77
N LEU A 111 8.22 19.91 -25.32
CA LEU A 111 7.91 20.15 -23.91
C LEU A 111 7.55 18.88 -23.12
N SER A 112 7.12 17.82 -23.79
CA SER A 112 6.75 16.52 -23.22
C SER A 112 7.85 15.47 -23.35
N THR A 113 9.10 15.90 -23.54
CA THR A 113 10.26 14.99 -23.59
C THR A 113 10.37 14.20 -22.27
N PRO A 114 10.55 12.87 -22.29
CA PRO A 114 10.72 12.07 -21.08
C PRO A 114 11.99 12.46 -20.30
N ALA A 115 11.89 12.42 -18.97
CA ALA A 115 13.00 12.63 -18.05
C ALA A 115 13.49 11.31 -17.45
N TYR A 116 12.56 10.44 -17.05
CA TYR A 116 12.90 9.12 -16.57
C TYR A 116 11.71 8.16 -16.65
N ILE A 117 12.03 6.87 -16.54
CA ILE A 117 11.04 5.81 -16.39
C ILE A 117 11.24 5.11 -15.05
N LEU A 118 10.19 5.00 -14.25
CA LEU A 118 10.19 4.22 -13.02
C LEU A 118 9.16 3.09 -13.09
N SER A 119 9.58 1.92 -12.63
CA SER A 119 8.74 0.73 -12.52
C SER A 119 8.01 0.74 -11.18
N THR A 120 6.69 0.64 -11.20
CA THR A 120 5.87 0.41 -10.01
C THR A 120 5.26 -0.99 -10.08
N SER A 121 5.35 -1.76 -8.99
CA SER A 121 4.78 -3.12 -8.98
C SER A 121 3.25 -3.05 -8.93
N GLY A 122 2.57 -3.73 -9.85
CA GLY A 122 1.12 -3.94 -9.76
C GLY A 122 0.78 -4.85 -8.56
N SER A 123 -0.34 -4.61 -7.87
CA SER A 123 -0.81 -5.49 -6.79
C SER A 123 -1.31 -6.86 -7.28
N THR A 124 -1.59 -7.00 -8.58
CA THR A 124 -2.23 -8.18 -9.19
C THR A 124 -1.74 -8.49 -10.62
N GLY A 125 -0.65 -7.87 -11.10
CA GLY A 125 -0.22 -7.97 -12.51
C GLY A 125 1.22 -7.52 -12.77
N PRO A 126 1.66 -7.47 -14.04
CA PRO A 126 3.02 -7.06 -14.43
C PRO A 126 3.36 -5.65 -13.93
N ALA A 127 4.66 -5.37 -13.80
CA ALA A 127 5.14 -4.05 -13.41
C ALA A 127 4.67 -2.98 -14.40
N LYS A 128 4.32 -1.81 -13.89
CA LYS A 128 3.90 -0.66 -14.68
C LYS A 128 5.06 0.30 -14.79
N HIS A 129 5.40 0.72 -16.00
CA HIS A 129 6.56 1.58 -16.26
C HIS A 129 6.07 2.99 -16.56
N THR A 130 6.15 3.88 -15.56
CA THR A 130 5.64 5.25 -15.68
C THR A 130 6.67 6.13 -16.37
N VAL A 131 6.26 6.81 -17.43
CA VAL A 131 7.09 7.72 -18.22
C VAL A 131 6.91 9.15 -17.70
N VAL A 132 7.82 9.58 -16.82
CA VAL A 132 7.82 10.95 -16.28
C VAL A 132 8.47 11.90 -17.27
N THR A 133 7.84 13.05 -17.51
CA THR A 133 8.32 14.05 -18.46
C THR A 133 9.13 15.15 -17.77
N ARG A 134 9.93 15.88 -18.55
CA ARG A 134 10.65 17.06 -18.06
C ARG A 134 9.71 18.16 -17.58
N GLU A 135 8.60 18.39 -18.29
CA GLU A 135 7.59 19.38 -17.90
C GLU A 135 6.94 19.01 -16.58
N SER A 136 6.57 17.74 -16.41
CA SER A 136 5.92 17.28 -15.20
C SER A 136 6.84 17.31 -14.00
N LEU A 137 8.10 16.92 -14.20
CA LEU A 137 9.16 17.07 -13.22
C LEU A 137 9.37 18.53 -12.81
N ARG A 138 9.52 19.44 -13.79
CA ARG A 138 9.68 20.89 -13.54
C ARG A 138 8.50 21.46 -12.78
N THR A 139 7.28 21.10 -13.15
CA THR A 139 6.05 21.59 -12.53
C THR A 139 6.00 21.22 -11.05
N VAL A 140 6.28 19.95 -10.73
CA VAL A 140 6.27 19.47 -9.34
C VAL A 140 7.35 20.15 -8.50
N PHE A 141 8.60 20.21 -8.96
CA PHE A 141 9.67 20.82 -8.15
C PHE A 141 9.58 22.34 -8.06
N ALA A 142 9.02 23.02 -9.07
CA ALA A 142 8.68 24.44 -8.98
C ALA A 142 7.63 24.69 -7.89
N GLY A 143 6.55 23.89 -7.89
CA GLY A 143 5.50 23.97 -6.89
C GLY A 143 6.01 23.66 -5.49
N LEU A 144 6.83 22.62 -5.35
CA LEU A 144 7.39 22.21 -4.07
C LEU A 144 8.32 23.31 -3.51
N TYR A 145 9.17 23.90 -4.35
CA TYR A 145 9.99 25.05 -3.96
C TYR A 145 9.13 26.24 -3.53
N ALA A 146 8.15 26.63 -4.34
CA ALA A 146 7.25 27.73 -4.01
C ALA A 146 6.51 27.50 -2.69
N ARG A 147 6.17 26.25 -2.36
CA ARG A 147 5.52 25.90 -1.09
C ARG A 147 6.46 25.88 0.11
N LEU A 148 7.70 25.40 -0.05
CA LEU A 148 8.56 25.02 1.09
C LEU A 148 9.83 25.86 1.25
N HIS A 149 10.19 26.74 0.31
CA HIS A 149 11.48 27.45 0.36
C HIS A 149 11.70 28.29 1.63
N ASP A 150 10.64 28.88 2.20
CA ASP A 150 10.74 29.62 3.47
C ASP A 150 10.81 28.71 4.70
N GLN A 151 10.44 27.43 4.54
CA GLN A 151 10.38 26.45 5.62
C GLN A 151 11.59 25.51 5.65
N LEU A 152 12.33 25.44 4.55
CA LEU A 152 13.56 24.67 4.46
C LEU A 152 14.77 25.61 4.56
N PRO A 153 15.86 25.17 5.22
CA PRO A 153 17.02 26.01 5.37
C PRO A 153 17.75 26.20 4.04
N PRO A 154 18.34 27.38 3.79
CA PRO A 154 19.24 27.54 2.66
C PRO A 154 20.48 26.66 2.85
N LEU A 155 21.00 26.11 1.75
CA LEU A 155 22.18 25.24 1.73
C LEU A 155 22.07 24.04 2.70
N ALA A 156 20.86 23.50 2.86
CA ALA A 156 20.61 22.33 3.71
C ALA A 156 21.39 21.09 3.23
N THR A 157 21.75 20.19 4.15
CA THR A 157 22.26 18.87 3.79
C THR A 157 21.08 17.94 3.51
N TRP A 158 20.94 17.45 2.30
CA TRP A 158 19.93 16.46 1.91
C TRP A 158 20.55 15.07 1.86
N THR A 159 19.81 14.06 2.30
CA THR A 159 20.28 12.68 2.24
C THR A 159 19.71 11.94 1.04
N GLN A 160 20.57 11.23 0.31
CA GLN A 160 20.18 10.24 -0.67
C GLN A 160 20.13 8.86 -0.01
N LEU A 161 18.93 8.43 0.41
CA LEU A 161 18.70 7.24 1.22
C LEU A 161 18.04 6.11 0.42
N HIS A 162 17.13 6.45 -0.49
CA HIS A 162 16.30 5.48 -1.21
C HIS A 162 17.00 4.94 -2.46
N PRO A 163 16.79 3.68 -2.88
CA PRO A 163 17.28 3.20 -4.18
C PRO A 163 16.79 4.10 -5.32
N LEU A 164 17.60 4.32 -6.37
CA LEU A 164 17.20 5.16 -7.51
C LEU A 164 15.99 4.60 -8.29
N THR A 165 15.60 3.36 -8.02
CA THR A 165 14.38 2.71 -8.53
C THR A 165 13.10 3.13 -7.80
N PHE A 166 13.19 3.90 -6.72
CA PHE A 166 12.05 4.33 -5.92
C PHE A 166 11.81 5.84 -6.03
N GLY A 167 10.56 6.28 -6.19
CA GLY A 167 10.22 7.66 -6.52
C GLY A 167 10.77 8.72 -5.55
N PHE A 168 10.92 8.41 -4.26
CA PHE A 168 11.52 9.33 -3.29
C PHE A 168 12.93 9.75 -3.64
N SER A 169 13.74 8.87 -4.25
CA SER A 169 15.12 9.20 -4.56
C SER A 169 15.23 10.36 -5.56
N ILE A 170 14.21 10.53 -6.41
CA ILE A 170 14.12 11.68 -7.31
C ILE A 170 13.91 12.96 -6.51
N CYS A 171 13.07 12.93 -5.46
CA CYS A 171 12.92 14.04 -4.52
C CYS A 171 14.20 14.34 -3.74
N GLU A 172 14.96 13.32 -3.33
CA GLU A 172 16.25 13.52 -2.66
C GLU A 172 17.25 14.24 -3.57
N VAL A 173 17.46 13.72 -4.79
CA VAL A 173 18.44 14.24 -5.74
C VAL A 173 18.01 15.60 -6.29
N ILE A 174 16.84 15.67 -6.92
CA ILE A 174 16.36 16.89 -7.59
C ILE A 174 15.93 17.94 -6.56
N GLY A 175 15.37 17.53 -5.42
CA GLY A 175 15.03 18.42 -4.32
C GLY A 175 16.27 19.12 -3.76
N SER A 176 17.33 18.37 -3.43
CA SER A 176 18.59 18.96 -2.96
C SER A 176 19.08 20.07 -3.90
N LEU A 177 19.19 19.77 -5.19
CA LEU A 177 19.62 20.74 -6.18
C LEU A 177 18.65 21.93 -6.29
N THR A 178 17.34 21.67 -6.24
CA THR A 178 16.26 22.68 -6.31
C THR A 178 16.28 23.65 -5.13
N PHE A 179 16.64 23.20 -3.94
CA PHE A 179 16.76 24.07 -2.77
C PHE A 179 18.18 24.61 -2.58
N GLY A 180 19.12 24.25 -3.46
CA GLY A 180 20.53 24.67 -3.38
C GLY A 180 21.30 23.97 -2.26
N GLY A 181 20.84 22.81 -1.81
CA GLY A 181 21.47 22.02 -0.75
C GLY A 181 22.70 21.22 -1.19
N THR A 182 23.29 20.54 -0.23
CA THR A 182 24.33 19.52 -0.44
C THR A 182 23.67 18.15 -0.42
N LEU A 183 23.80 17.34 -1.48
CA LEU A 183 23.35 15.95 -1.47
C LEU A 183 24.45 15.04 -0.89
N VAL A 184 24.16 14.36 0.21
CA VAL A 184 25.03 13.34 0.81
C VAL A 184 24.50 11.95 0.50
N LEU A 185 25.32 11.08 -0.08
CA LEU A 185 24.95 9.71 -0.39
C LEU A 185 25.12 8.84 0.85
N VAL A 186 24.01 8.29 1.35
CA VAL A 186 24.02 7.48 2.56
C VAL A 186 24.12 6.00 2.18
N GLU A 187 25.20 5.35 2.62
CA GLU A 187 25.36 3.90 2.43
C GLU A 187 24.19 3.16 3.10
N ARG A 188 23.56 2.27 2.35
CA ARG A 188 22.44 1.48 2.86
C ARG A 188 23.01 0.23 3.51
N GLU A 189 22.66 -0.01 4.76
CA GLU A 189 22.99 -1.25 5.48
C GLU A 189 21.88 -2.29 5.27
N GLU A 190 22.26 -3.56 5.19
CA GLU A 190 21.32 -4.69 5.25
C GLU A 190 21.56 -5.52 6.54
N PRO A 191 20.53 -5.74 7.38
CA PRO A 191 19.17 -5.18 7.29
C PRO A 191 19.15 -3.65 7.44
N VAL A 192 18.06 -3.00 7.02
CA VAL A 192 17.93 -1.53 7.10
C VAL A 192 17.85 -1.10 8.57
N THR A 193 18.96 -0.58 9.11
CA THR A 193 19.12 -0.18 10.54
C THR A 193 19.12 1.34 10.75
N PHE A 194 19.20 2.14 9.67
CA PHE A 194 19.48 3.59 9.71
C PHE A 194 20.72 4.00 10.50
N LYS A 195 21.65 3.09 10.79
CA LYS A 195 22.86 3.40 11.56
C LYS A 195 23.77 4.41 10.85
N ALA A 196 24.00 4.22 9.54
CA ALA A 196 24.72 5.16 8.71
C ALA A 196 24.08 6.57 8.72
N LEU A 197 22.74 6.64 8.68
CA LEU A 197 22.00 7.88 8.81
C LEU A 197 22.20 8.52 10.20
N SER A 198 22.04 7.77 11.29
CA SER A 198 22.24 8.28 12.66
C SER A 198 23.67 8.77 12.89
N ARG A 199 24.68 8.13 12.29
CA ARG A 199 26.07 8.58 12.30
C ARG A 199 26.21 9.92 11.56
N LEU A 200 25.70 10.01 10.33
CA LEU A 200 25.72 11.25 9.54
C LEU A 200 25.07 12.41 10.31
N LEU A 201 23.89 12.17 10.90
CA LEU A 201 23.17 13.15 11.72
C LEU A 201 23.92 13.53 13.00
N SER A 202 24.86 12.72 13.48
CA SER A 202 25.70 13.01 14.65
C SER A 202 26.98 13.78 14.31
N GLU A 203 27.60 13.47 13.17
CA GLU A 203 28.90 14.03 12.76
C GLU A 203 28.75 15.42 12.16
N GLU A 204 27.67 15.64 11.40
CA GLU A 204 27.36 16.95 10.85
C GLU A 204 26.43 17.70 11.79
N SER A 205 26.94 18.79 12.37
CA SER A 205 26.14 19.78 13.10
C SER A 205 25.31 20.60 12.10
N GLY A 206 24.35 19.92 11.47
CA GLY A 206 23.82 20.30 10.16
C GLY A 206 22.30 20.39 10.09
N ARG A 207 21.86 21.31 9.24
CA ARG A 207 20.48 21.48 8.82
C ARG A 207 20.09 20.37 7.85
N HIS A 208 19.94 19.15 8.35
CA HIS A 208 19.60 17.95 7.58
C HIS A 208 18.14 17.94 7.13
N VAL A 209 17.91 17.70 5.85
CA VAL A 209 16.62 17.40 5.23
C VAL A 209 16.61 15.94 4.83
N VAL A 210 15.74 15.16 5.46
CA VAL A 210 15.62 13.72 5.20
C VAL A 210 14.20 13.43 4.70
N CYS A 211 14.08 12.59 3.69
CA CYS A 211 12.78 12.09 3.23
C CYS A 211 12.58 10.68 3.80
N LEU A 212 11.46 10.42 4.47
CA LEU A 212 11.11 9.09 5.00
C LEU A 212 9.64 8.77 4.75
N THR A 213 9.33 7.48 4.69
CA THR A 213 7.96 7.00 4.94
C THR A 213 7.65 6.99 6.45
N PRO A 214 6.37 7.04 6.86
CA PRO A 214 5.96 6.81 8.24
C PRO A 214 6.50 5.51 8.86
N SER A 215 6.58 4.42 8.10
CA SER A 215 7.22 3.17 8.54
C SER A 215 8.71 3.34 8.81
N GLU A 216 9.46 4.00 7.91
CA GLU A 216 10.89 4.25 8.11
C GLU A 216 11.16 5.19 9.29
N LEU A 217 10.30 6.19 9.50
CA LEU A 217 10.35 7.02 10.70
C LEU A 217 10.20 6.18 11.96
N SER A 218 9.32 5.17 11.96
CA SER A 218 9.13 4.26 13.11
C SER A 218 10.40 3.47 13.43
N VAL A 219 11.13 3.03 12.40
CA VAL A 219 12.44 2.38 12.57
C VAL A 219 13.47 3.35 13.13
N LEU A 220 13.55 4.56 12.58
CA LEU A 220 14.52 5.58 13.01
C LEU A 220 14.33 5.96 14.50
N VAL A 221 13.10 6.27 14.92
CA VAL A 221 12.81 6.72 16.30
C VAL A 221 12.90 5.60 17.34
N SER A 222 12.93 4.35 16.89
CA SER A 222 13.07 3.17 17.75
C SER A 222 14.54 2.72 17.90
N ALA A 223 15.47 3.30 17.15
CA ALA A 223 16.90 2.99 17.25
C ALA A 223 17.49 3.48 18.58
N GLU A 224 18.37 2.69 19.20
CA GLU A 224 19.01 3.03 20.48
C GLU A 224 19.82 4.34 20.40
N ASP A 225 20.53 4.54 19.28
CA ASP A 225 21.28 5.75 18.97
C ASP A 225 20.51 6.71 18.05
N ALA A 226 19.18 6.72 18.10
CA ALA A 226 18.36 7.57 17.23
C ALA A 226 18.83 9.03 17.24
N ARG A 227 18.98 9.60 16.05
CA ARG A 227 19.21 11.03 15.83
C ARG A 227 18.15 11.55 14.90
N LEU A 228 17.67 12.75 15.19
CA LEU A 228 16.61 13.36 14.40
C LEU A 228 17.24 14.31 13.37
N PRO A 229 16.73 14.31 12.13
CA PRO A 229 17.07 15.37 11.19
C PRO A 229 16.49 16.71 11.67
N SER A 230 16.93 17.82 11.07
CA SER A 230 16.33 19.12 11.35
C SER A 230 15.02 19.34 10.59
N HIS A 231 14.89 18.71 9.42
CA HIS A 231 13.73 18.80 8.52
C HIS A 231 13.41 17.40 7.99
N LEU A 232 12.13 17.05 7.99
CA LEU A 232 11.65 15.73 7.61
C LEU A 232 10.50 15.87 6.60
N LEU A 233 10.64 15.27 5.43
CA LEU A 233 9.55 15.12 4.46
C LEU A 233 8.96 13.70 4.61
N LEU A 234 7.69 13.63 4.98
CA LEU A 234 6.92 12.39 5.08
C LEU A 234 6.03 12.20 3.86
N SER A 235 6.00 10.99 3.31
CA SER A 235 5.06 10.59 2.25
C SER A 235 4.98 9.07 2.09
N GLY A 236 4.19 8.63 1.11
CA GLY A 236 4.09 7.23 0.70
C GLY A 236 3.10 6.39 1.53
N GLU A 237 2.82 6.77 2.77
CA GLU A 237 1.87 6.09 3.65
C GLU A 237 1.10 7.10 4.51
N PRO A 238 -0.07 6.73 5.07
CA PRO A 238 -0.73 7.54 6.09
C PRO A 238 0.18 7.78 7.30
N ALA A 239 0.16 8.99 7.84
CA ALA A 239 0.92 9.31 9.04
C ALA A 239 0.37 8.58 10.27
N HIS A 240 1.25 8.10 11.14
CA HIS A 240 0.88 7.37 12.36
C HIS A 240 1.23 8.16 13.63
N ARG A 241 0.38 8.04 14.66
CA ARG A 241 0.54 8.76 15.92
C ARG A 241 1.80 8.35 16.67
N ALA A 242 2.09 7.05 16.74
CA ALA A 242 3.22 6.51 17.49
C ALA A 242 4.58 7.10 17.05
N PRO A 243 5.00 6.98 15.78
CA PRO A 243 6.29 7.51 15.34
C PRO A 243 6.40 9.03 15.45
N LEU A 244 5.33 9.79 15.15
CA LEU A 244 5.34 11.25 15.30
C LEU A 244 5.47 11.67 16.77
N ARG A 245 4.75 11.00 17.67
CA ARG A 245 4.87 11.25 19.12
C ARG A 245 6.27 10.96 19.61
N ASP A 246 6.87 9.86 19.17
CA ASP A 246 8.21 9.46 19.61
C ASP A 246 9.29 10.39 19.04
N LEU A 247 9.12 10.86 17.80
CA LEU A 247 9.90 11.95 17.21
C LEU A 247 9.87 13.22 18.09
N PHE A 248 8.69 13.71 18.45
CA PHE A 248 8.56 14.92 19.28
C PHE A 248 9.10 14.73 20.71
N ARG A 249 9.05 13.52 21.27
CA ARG A 249 9.68 13.20 22.57
C ARG A 249 11.20 13.23 22.49
N LEU A 250 11.78 12.62 21.45
CA LEU A 250 13.23 12.53 21.26
C LEU A 250 13.87 13.89 20.99
N ALA A 251 13.10 14.84 20.44
CA ALA A 251 13.57 16.18 20.09
C ALA A 251 14.05 17.06 21.27
N ARG A 252 13.71 16.72 22.52
CA ARG A 252 14.15 17.43 23.76
C ARG A 252 14.15 18.98 23.66
N GLY A 253 13.14 19.56 23.02
CA GLY A 253 12.96 21.02 22.90
C GLY A 253 13.39 21.64 21.55
N ALA A 254 13.99 20.87 20.65
CA ALA A 254 14.32 21.28 19.29
C ALA A 254 13.73 20.31 18.25
N PRO A 255 12.38 20.30 18.07
CA PRO A 255 11.73 19.38 17.15
C PRO A 255 12.09 19.66 15.69
N PRO A 256 12.18 18.62 14.84
CA PRO A 256 12.30 18.82 13.41
C PRO A 256 11.10 19.58 12.86
N VAL A 257 11.35 20.31 11.79
CA VAL A 257 10.30 20.78 10.89
C VAL A 257 9.82 19.58 10.08
N VAL A 258 8.58 19.15 10.31
CA VAL A 258 8.00 18.00 9.61
C VAL A 258 7.03 18.51 8.54
N VAL A 259 7.17 18.01 7.31
CA VAL A 259 6.27 18.26 6.19
C VAL A 259 5.58 16.95 5.85
N ASN A 260 4.24 16.91 5.89
CA ASN A 260 3.48 15.78 5.37
C ASN A 260 3.14 16.06 3.90
N THR A 261 3.33 15.07 3.04
CA THR A 261 3.12 15.19 1.60
C THR A 261 2.36 13.98 1.05
N TYR A 262 1.55 14.19 0.03
CA TYR A 262 0.96 13.13 -0.79
C TYR A 262 1.61 13.15 -2.17
N ALA A 263 1.95 11.97 -2.69
CA ALA A 263 2.72 11.82 -3.91
C ALA A 263 2.33 10.54 -4.65
N ALA A 264 2.47 10.55 -5.97
CA ALA A 264 2.39 9.37 -6.81
C ALA A 264 3.47 9.42 -7.91
N THR A 265 3.91 8.26 -8.38
CA THR A 265 4.89 8.19 -9.49
C THR A 265 4.30 8.78 -10.77
N GLU A 266 3.02 8.49 -11.02
CA GLU A 266 2.23 8.95 -12.17
C GLU A 266 1.99 10.46 -12.17
N THR A 267 2.21 11.13 -11.05
CA THR A 267 2.13 12.59 -10.89
C THR A 267 3.51 13.23 -10.71
N SER A 268 4.58 12.50 -11.05
CA SER A 268 5.97 12.98 -11.00
C SER A 268 6.47 13.36 -9.60
N GLY A 269 5.87 12.79 -8.54
CA GLY A 269 6.21 13.07 -7.15
C GLY A 269 5.09 13.78 -6.40
N GLN A 270 5.47 14.75 -5.57
CA GLN A 270 4.61 15.43 -4.60
C GLN A 270 3.49 16.22 -5.29
N VAL A 271 2.27 16.00 -4.81
CA VAL A 271 1.04 16.65 -5.25
C VAL A 271 0.58 17.68 -4.22
N THR A 272 0.68 17.33 -2.93
CA THR A 272 0.34 18.20 -1.81
C THR A 272 1.50 18.23 -0.82
N ALA A 273 1.63 19.34 -0.08
CA ALA A 273 2.63 19.46 0.97
C ALA A 273 2.22 20.50 2.02
N ASP A 274 2.25 20.17 3.30
CA ASP A 274 2.13 21.14 4.39
C ASP A 274 2.88 20.71 5.64
N LEU A 275 3.22 21.71 6.47
CA LEU A 275 3.82 21.49 7.77
C LEU A 275 2.89 20.73 8.73
N VAL A 276 3.47 19.79 9.45
CA VAL A 276 2.86 19.14 10.62
C VAL A 276 3.18 20.01 11.83
N THR A 277 2.21 20.82 12.25
CA THR A 277 2.29 21.60 13.49
C THR A 277 1.54 20.89 14.61
N ALA A 278 1.76 21.33 15.86
CA ALA A 278 1.02 20.79 17.01
C ALA A 278 -0.50 20.92 16.83
N GLU A 279 -0.96 22.05 16.26
CA GLU A 279 -2.38 22.32 16.00
C GLU A 279 -2.96 21.45 14.88
N ARG A 280 -2.12 20.98 13.96
CA ARG A 280 -2.53 20.19 12.78
C ARG A 280 -2.34 18.69 12.96
N LEU A 281 -1.72 18.25 14.05
CA LEU A 281 -1.38 16.85 14.26
C LEU A 281 -2.60 15.94 14.15
N ASP A 282 -3.72 16.28 14.81
CA ASP A 282 -4.92 15.44 14.75
C ASP A 282 -5.53 15.40 13.35
N ALA A 283 -5.45 16.49 12.57
CA ALA A 283 -5.89 16.50 11.18
C ALA A 283 -4.99 15.60 10.31
N VAL A 284 -3.68 15.66 10.49
CA VAL A 284 -2.70 14.80 9.79
C VAL A 284 -2.95 13.33 10.10
N LEU A 285 -3.20 12.99 11.37
CA LEU A 285 -3.56 11.63 11.80
C LEU A 285 -4.91 11.17 11.27
N ALA A 286 -5.82 12.10 10.99
CA ALA A 286 -7.09 11.84 10.32
C ALA A 286 -6.98 11.77 8.78
N GLY A 287 -5.76 11.80 8.22
CA GLY A 287 -5.50 11.66 6.79
C GLY A 287 -5.30 12.97 6.03
N HIS A 288 -5.16 14.12 6.71
CA HIS A 288 -4.81 15.38 6.04
C HIS A 288 -3.37 15.32 5.51
N VAL A 289 -3.23 15.46 4.20
CA VAL A 289 -1.95 15.36 3.47
C VAL A 289 -1.46 16.70 2.95
N GLY A 290 -2.01 17.81 3.46
CA GLY A 290 -1.68 19.16 3.04
C GLY A 290 -2.49 19.65 1.85
N ARG A 291 -2.21 20.88 1.44
CA ARG A 291 -2.83 21.55 0.29
C ARG A 291 -2.04 21.26 -1.00
N PRO A 292 -2.70 21.24 -2.18
CA PRO A 292 -2.02 21.14 -3.47
C PRO A 292 -0.86 22.13 -3.59
N ILE A 293 0.29 21.67 -4.06
CA ILE A 293 1.43 22.57 -4.30
C ILE A 293 1.13 23.49 -5.49
N PRO A 294 1.65 24.73 -5.52
CA PRO A 294 1.45 25.64 -6.65
C PRO A 294 1.77 24.98 -7.99
N GLY A 295 0.90 25.16 -8.98
CA GLY A 295 1.04 24.55 -10.32
C GLY A 295 0.52 23.12 -10.45
N VAL A 296 0.08 22.48 -9.36
CA VAL A 296 -0.57 21.16 -9.38
C VAL A 296 -2.06 21.31 -9.11
N GLU A 297 -2.88 20.80 -10.04
CA GLU A 297 -4.34 20.79 -9.90
C GLU A 297 -4.81 19.45 -9.33
N VAL A 298 -5.58 19.50 -8.24
CA VAL A 298 -6.24 18.34 -7.64
C VAL A 298 -7.74 18.53 -7.71
N VAL A 299 -8.44 17.52 -8.21
CA VAL A 299 -9.89 17.48 -8.32
C VAL A 299 -10.42 16.24 -7.60
N LEU A 300 -11.52 16.40 -6.87
CA LEU A 300 -12.27 15.26 -6.33
C LEU A 300 -13.45 14.97 -7.23
N LEU A 301 -13.58 13.73 -7.70
CA LEU A 301 -14.65 13.28 -8.59
C LEU A 301 -15.76 12.59 -7.79
N GLY A 302 -16.99 13.06 -7.96
CA GLY A 302 -18.21 12.50 -7.36
C GLY A 302 -18.71 11.23 -8.05
N ARG A 303 -20.01 10.92 -7.92
CA ARG A 303 -20.62 9.67 -8.43
C ARG A 303 -20.69 9.58 -9.95
N ASP A 304 -20.69 10.71 -10.66
CA ASP A 304 -20.84 10.78 -12.11
C ASP A 304 -19.65 11.52 -12.76
N ASP A 305 -18.46 11.39 -12.16
CA ASP A 305 -17.23 12.13 -12.52
C ASP A 305 -17.39 13.68 -12.47
N GLU A 306 -18.42 14.16 -11.79
CA GLU A 306 -18.64 15.58 -11.50
C GLU A 306 -17.64 16.09 -10.45
N PRO A 307 -16.96 17.23 -10.69
CA PRO A 307 -16.04 17.82 -9.72
C PRO A 307 -16.74 18.25 -8.42
N ILE A 308 -16.21 17.81 -7.28
CA ILE A 308 -16.60 18.27 -5.95
C ILE A 308 -15.81 19.56 -5.63
N PRO A 309 -16.50 20.70 -5.39
CA PRO A 309 -15.82 21.97 -5.11
C PRO A 309 -14.98 21.91 -3.83
N PRO A 310 -13.84 22.63 -3.75
CA PRO A 310 -13.03 22.74 -2.53
C PRO A 310 -13.77 23.16 -1.24
N GLY A 311 -14.91 23.85 -1.37
CA GLY A 311 -15.74 24.25 -0.22
C GLY A 311 -16.65 23.15 0.33
N ASP A 312 -16.88 22.06 -0.42
CA ASP A 312 -17.61 20.90 0.07
C ASP A 312 -16.66 19.99 0.85
N THR A 313 -16.72 20.10 2.17
CA THR A 313 -15.82 19.39 3.10
C THR A 313 -16.40 18.08 3.61
N PHE A 314 -17.59 17.68 3.15
CA PHE A 314 -18.31 16.49 3.61
C PHE A 314 -18.35 15.38 2.56
N THR A 315 -18.41 15.74 1.28
CA THR A 315 -18.55 14.78 0.20
C THR A 315 -17.20 14.12 -0.13
N GLU A 316 -17.16 12.79 -0.10
CA GLU A 316 -16.00 12.01 -0.55
C GLU A 316 -16.02 11.77 -2.06
N GLY A 317 -14.91 12.07 -2.74
CA GLY A 317 -14.69 11.77 -4.15
C GLY A 317 -13.44 10.91 -4.39
N GLU A 318 -13.29 10.44 -5.62
CA GLU A 318 -12.01 9.90 -6.09
C GLU A 318 -11.04 11.05 -6.39
N ILE A 319 -9.78 10.90 -6.01
CA ILE A 319 -8.74 11.89 -6.23
C ILE A 319 -8.23 11.75 -7.68
N GLU A 320 -8.35 12.85 -8.42
CA GLU A 320 -7.78 13.03 -9.75
C GLU A 320 -6.79 14.19 -9.72
N VAL A 321 -5.61 13.98 -10.30
CA VAL A 321 -4.61 15.03 -10.50
C VAL A 321 -4.62 15.43 -11.96
N ARG A 322 -4.58 16.72 -12.25
CA ARG A 322 -4.67 17.28 -13.61
C ARG A 322 -3.51 18.18 -13.96
N GLY A 323 -3.31 18.35 -15.26
CA GLY A 323 -2.41 19.34 -15.84
C GLY A 323 -0.97 18.86 -15.94
N ALA A 324 -0.05 19.81 -15.90
CA ALA A 324 1.34 19.61 -16.30
C ALA A 324 2.13 18.66 -15.38
N SER A 325 1.72 18.43 -14.13
CA SER A 325 2.39 17.49 -13.21
C SER A 325 2.11 16.02 -13.50
N VAL A 326 1.08 15.72 -14.28
CA VAL A 326 0.76 14.35 -14.70
C VAL A 326 1.82 13.86 -15.68
N SER A 327 2.33 12.65 -15.45
CA SER A 327 3.28 11.96 -16.32
C SER A 327 2.69 11.69 -17.72
N ALA A 328 3.51 11.21 -18.66
CA ALA A 328 3.02 10.78 -19.97
C ALA A 328 2.25 9.44 -19.93
N GLY A 329 2.02 8.88 -18.74
CA GLY A 329 1.36 7.60 -18.56
C GLY A 329 2.34 6.44 -18.43
N TYR A 330 1.81 5.22 -18.58
CA TYR A 330 2.62 4.02 -18.63
C TYR A 330 3.17 3.75 -20.04
N LEU A 331 4.34 3.13 -20.13
CA LEU A 331 4.93 2.71 -21.40
C LEU A 331 4.01 1.71 -22.13
N ASP A 332 3.40 0.77 -21.40
CA ASP A 332 2.30 -0.05 -21.91
C ASP A 332 0.99 0.76 -21.84
N VAL A 333 0.59 1.32 -22.98
CA VAL A 333 -0.65 2.12 -23.09
C VAL A 333 -1.89 1.29 -22.74
N ALA A 334 -1.89 -0.02 -22.99
CA ALA A 334 -3.01 -0.88 -22.60
C ALA A 334 -3.20 -0.92 -21.08
N ALA A 335 -2.13 -0.69 -20.31
CA ALA A 335 -2.17 -0.63 -18.85
C ALA A 335 -2.74 0.68 -18.29
N HIS A 336 -2.98 1.70 -19.12
CA HIS A 336 -3.58 2.98 -18.70
C HIS A 336 -5.00 2.76 -18.17
N GLY A 337 -5.81 1.96 -18.86
CA GLY A 337 -7.22 1.73 -18.54
C GLY A 337 -7.97 3.06 -18.38
N ALA A 338 -8.76 3.17 -17.30
CA ALA A 338 -9.45 4.42 -16.95
C ALA A 338 -8.62 5.36 -16.06
N LYS A 339 -7.35 5.01 -15.75
CA LYS A 339 -6.53 5.80 -14.81
C LYS A 339 -5.97 7.05 -15.43
N PHE A 340 -5.59 7.01 -16.70
CA PHE A 340 -5.19 8.20 -17.45
C PHE A 340 -6.33 8.63 -18.37
N ALA A 341 -6.54 9.94 -18.47
CA ALA A 341 -7.48 10.46 -19.46
C ALA A 341 -7.01 10.10 -20.87
N ALA A 342 -7.96 9.69 -21.72
CA ALA A 342 -7.69 9.31 -23.11
C ALA A 342 -7.37 10.51 -24.02
N ASP A 343 -7.60 11.74 -23.54
CA ASP A 343 -7.33 12.98 -24.27
C ASP A 343 -6.08 13.67 -23.71
N ASP A 344 -5.04 13.74 -24.56
CA ASP A 344 -3.77 14.40 -24.26
C ASP A 344 -3.94 15.88 -23.86
N ALA A 345 -5.04 16.54 -24.27
CA ALA A 345 -5.31 17.93 -23.90
C ALA A 345 -5.70 18.08 -22.41
N ARG A 346 -6.25 17.03 -21.79
CA ARG A 346 -6.79 17.10 -20.42
C ARG A 346 -5.84 16.55 -19.35
N ARG A 347 -4.69 15.95 -19.74
CA ARG A 347 -3.66 15.31 -18.88
C ARG A 347 -4.14 15.09 -17.44
N ALA A 348 -4.84 13.99 -17.21
CA ALA A 348 -5.43 13.67 -15.91
C ALA A 348 -5.06 12.25 -15.48
N PHE A 349 -4.86 12.07 -14.18
CA PHE A 349 -4.57 10.80 -13.56
C PHE A 349 -5.48 10.57 -12.35
N ARG A 350 -6.34 9.54 -12.43
CA ARG A 350 -7.14 9.02 -11.32
C ARG A 350 -6.25 8.14 -10.46
N THR A 351 -6.00 8.58 -9.22
CA THR A 351 -5.03 7.92 -8.34
C THR A 351 -5.53 6.58 -7.80
N GLY A 352 -6.84 6.35 -7.86
CA GLY A 352 -7.52 5.25 -7.19
C GLY A 352 -7.70 5.50 -5.69
N ASP A 353 -7.25 6.64 -5.16
CA ASP A 353 -7.48 7.03 -3.78
C ASP A 353 -8.76 7.86 -3.67
N ARG A 354 -9.40 7.81 -2.51
CA ARG A 354 -10.55 8.65 -2.17
C ARG A 354 -10.17 9.68 -1.14
N GLY A 355 -10.85 10.80 -1.20
CA GLY A 355 -10.67 11.86 -0.22
C GLY A 355 -11.80 12.86 -0.22
N ARG A 356 -11.65 13.87 0.63
CA ARG A 356 -12.52 15.04 0.73
C ARG A 356 -11.67 16.27 0.99
N TRP A 357 -12.23 17.44 0.71
CA TRP A 357 -11.59 18.69 1.07
C TRP A 357 -11.71 18.95 2.58
N ALA A 358 -10.66 19.53 3.16
CA ALA A 358 -10.69 20.10 4.49
C ALA A 358 -11.11 21.57 4.44
N VAL A 359 -11.56 22.10 5.58
CA VAL A 359 -12.01 23.50 5.72
C VAL A 359 -10.91 24.50 5.35
N ASP A 360 -9.64 24.12 5.53
CA ASP A 360 -8.48 24.94 5.19
C ASP A 360 -8.04 24.81 3.71
N GLY A 361 -8.84 24.11 2.90
CA GLY A 361 -8.53 23.81 1.50
C GLY A 361 -7.49 22.70 1.30
N GLY A 362 -7.09 22.03 2.38
CA GLY A 362 -6.23 20.85 2.30
C GLY A 362 -6.96 19.60 1.84
N LEU A 363 -6.21 18.59 1.44
CA LEU A 363 -6.76 17.29 1.03
C LEU A 363 -6.74 16.32 2.21
N VAL A 364 -7.86 15.64 2.45
CA VAL A 364 -7.94 14.51 3.39
C VAL A 364 -8.11 13.23 2.59
N VAL A 365 -7.13 12.33 2.68
CA VAL A 365 -7.18 11.00 2.05
C VAL A 365 -7.85 10.02 3.01
N THR A 366 -8.91 9.36 2.55
CA THR A 366 -9.74 8.46 3.38
C THR A 366 -9.57 6.98 3.03
N GLY A 367 -8.73 6.66 2.05
CA GLY A 367 -8.32 5.29 1.70
C GLY A 367 -8.34 5.03 0.19
N ARG A 368 -8.05 3.80 -0.23
CA ARG A 368 -8.10 3.43 -1.67
C ARG A 368 -9.47 2.90 -2.09
N SER A 369 -9.96 3.33 -3.25
CA SER A 369 -11.19 2.83 -3.89
C SER A 369 -11.20 1.30 -4.01
N GLU A 370 -10.06 0.71 -4.38
CA GLU A 370 -9.89 -0.75 -4.54
C GLU A 370 -9.70 -1.54 -3.22
N ARG A 371 -9.41 -0.86 -2.10
CA ARG A 371 -9.28 -1.47 -0.76
C ARG A 371 -10.51 -1.20 0.11
N ARG A 372 -11.63 -0.80 -0.49
CA ARG A 372 -12.93 -0.76 0.17
C ARG A 372 -13.70 -2.03 -0.11
N VAL A 373 -14.19 -2.64 0.96
CA VAL A 373 -15.00 -3.84 0.88
C VAL A 373 -16.29 -3.62 1.66
N LYS A 374 -17.38 -4.23 1.18
CA LYS A 374 -18.67 -4.12 1.84
C LYS A 374 -18.74 -5.13 2.97
N LEU A 375 -18.65 -4.65 4.22
CA LEU A 375 -18.71 -5.46 5.44
C LEU A 375 -19.96 -5.07 6.23
N ALA A 376 -20.75 -6.05 6.68
CA ALA A 376 -22.00 -5.82 7.43
C ALA A 376 -22.93 -4.77 6.76
N GLY A 377 -22.97 -4.73 5.43
CA GLY A 377 -23.81 -3.80 4.67
C GLY A 377 -23.21 -2.40 4.44
N ARG A 378 -22.05 -2.07 5.03
CA ARG A 378 -21.36 -0.77 4.91
C ARG A 378 -20.08 -0.89 4.07
N TRP A 379 -19.76 0.15 3.30
CA TRP A 379 -18.46 0.26 2.62
C TRP A 379 -17.38 0.65 3.62
N THR A 380 -16.50 -0.28 3.94
CA THR A 380 -15.40 -0.08 4.89
C THR A 380 -14.07 -0.10 4.16
N ALA A 381 -13.22 0.91 4.39
CA ALA A 381 -11.83 0.87 3.94
C ALA A 381 -11.04 -0.09 4.83
N LEU A 382 -10.31 -1.03 4.23
CA LEU A 382 -9.49 -1.98 5.00
C LEU A 382 -8.42 -1.24 5.84
N ASP A 383 -7.89 -0.14 5.32
CA ASP A 383 -6.89 0.70 5.97
C ASP A 383 -7.44 1.39 7.25
N GLU A 384 -8.76 1.60 7.34
CA GLU A 384 -9.42 2.10 8.56
C GLU A 384 -9.33 1.08 9.70
N ILE A 385 -9.48 -0.21 9.37
CA ILE A 385 -9.37 -1.31 10.32
C ILE A 385 -7.92 -1.42 10.81
N GLU A 386 -6.96 -1.38 9.88
CA GLU A 386 -5.53 -1.44 10.17
C GLU A 386 -5.11 -0.30 11.11
N ARG A 387 -5.46 0.95 10.76
CA ARG A 387 -5.13 2.13 11.55
C ARG A 387 -5.71 2.05 12.96
N ALA A 388 -7.00 1.72 13.09
CA ALA A 388 -7.63 1.65 14.41
C ALA A 388 -7.06 0.56 15.32
N LEU A 389 -6.50 -0.51 14.77
CA LEU A 389 -5.82 -1.54 15.55
C LEU A 389 -4.45 -1.05 16.05
N THR A 390 -3.71 -0.32 15.23
CA THR A 390 -2.39 0.23 15.60
C THR A 390 -2.48 1.42 16.58
N GLU A 391 -3.51 2.25 16.50
CA GLU A 391 -3.67 3.46 17.33
C GLU A 391 -3.82 3.17 18.83
N ASP A 392 -4.43 2.04 19.20
CA ASP A 392 -4.71 1.67 20.60
C ASP A 392 -3.51 0.99 21.29
N GLY A 393 -2.38 0.80 20.59
CA GLY A 393 -1.16 0.16 21.12
C GLY A 393 -1.28 -1.36 21.34
N LEU A 394 -2.39 -1.96 20.92
CA LEU A 394 -2.66 -3.40 20.99
C LEU A 394 -1.69 -4.20 20.10
N VAL A 395 -1.38 -3.65 18.93
CA VAL A 395 -0.54 -4.30 17.90
C VAL A 395 0.41 -3.26 17.32
N ALA A 396 1.63 -3.69 16.99
CA ALA A 396 2.65 -2.87 16.36
C ALA A 396 2.35 -2.67 14.86
N GLU A 397 1.86 -3.72 14.19
CA GLU A 397 1.47 -3.70 12.78
C GLU A 397 0.14 -4.44 12.61
N ALA A 398 -0.67 -3.99 11.65
CA ALA A 398 -1.91 -4.65 11.26
C ALA A 398 -2.09 -4.58 9.74
N VAL A 399 -2.54 -5.68 9.14
CA VAL A 399 -2.90 -5.78 7.72
C VAL A 399 -4.28 -6.42 7.60
N ALA A 400 -5.19 -5.75 6.91
CA ALA A 400 -6.52 -6.24 6.60
C ALA A 400 -6.63 -6.60 5.11
N ALA A 401 -7.28 -7.72 4.83
CA ALA A 401 -7.50 -8.22 3.49
C ALA A 401 -8.81 -9.01 3.41
N VAL A 402 -9.34 -9.21 2.22
CA VAL A 402 -10.38 -10.22 1.99
C VAL A 402 -9.73 -11.49 1.47
N GLU A 403 -10.11 -12.63 2.03
CA GLU A 403 -9.73 -13.95 1.52
C GLU A 403 -10.95 -14.80 1.24
N GLU A 404 -10.85 -15.62 0.19
CA GLU A 404 -11.83 -16.66 -0.07
C GLU A 404 -11.52 -17.88 0.79
N TYR A 405 -12.55 -18.49 1.37
CA TYR A 405 -12.44 -19.75 2.06
C TYR A 405 -13.43 -20.77 1.49
N PRO A 406 -13.04 -22.06 1.43
CA PRO A 406 -13.92 -23.10 0.92
C PRO A 406 -15.10 -23.33 1.87
N VAL A 407 -16.30 -23.34 1.31
CA VAL A 407 -17.51 -23.84 1.98
C VAL A 407 -17.83 -25.22 1.40
N ASP A 408 -18.13 -26.21 2.24
CA ASP A 408 -18.44 -27.57 1.78
C ASP A 408 -19.56 -27.53 0.71
N GLY A 409 -19.24 -27.90 -0.55
CA GLY A 409 -20.18 -27.86 -1.68
C GLY A 409 -19.91 -26.78 -2.75
N SER A 410 -18.67 -26.69 -3.25
CA SER A 410 -18.25 -25.94 -4.47
C SER A 410 -18.39 -24.40 -4.49
N ALA A 411 -18.88 -23.74 -3.45
CA ALA A 411 -18.86 -22.28 -3.37
C ALA A 411 -17.76 -21.78 -2.43
N SER A 412 -16.90 -20.87 -2.89
CA SER A 412 -16.02 -20.09 -2.02
C SER A 412 -16.81 -18.90 -1.44
N ALA A 413 -16.60 -18.60 -0.16
CA ALA A 413 -17.15 -17.42 0.49
C ALA A 413 -16.02 -16.46 0.86
N GLY A 414 -16.27 -15.16 0.79
CA GLY A 414 -15.32 -14.13 1.22
C GLY A 414 -15.38 -13.93 2.73
N ARG A 415 -14.22 -13.84 3.39
CA ARG A 415 -14.08 -13.44 4.79
C ARG A 415 -13.02 -12.35 4.95
N LEU A 416 -13.17 -11.54 5.99
CA LEU A 416 -12.16 -10.58 6.40
C LEU A 416 -10.99 -11.32 7.08
N LEU A 417 -9.78 -11.11 6.60
CA LEU A 417 -8.52 -11.52 7.23
C LEU A 417 -7.90 -10.28 7.89
N VAL A 418 -7.47 -10.42 9.15
CA VAL A 418 -6.70 -9.41 9.86
C VAL A 418 -5.43 -10.05 10.42
N ALA A 419 -4.29 -9.79 9.79
CA ALA A 419 -2.99 -10.21 10.26
C ALA A 419 -2.38 -9.12 11.16
N VAL A 420 -1.81 -9.51 12.31
CA VAL A 420 -1.27 -8.56 13.29
C VAL A 420 0.07 -8.98 13.85
N VAL A 421 0.88 -8.01 14.24
CA VAL A 421 2.08 -8.20 15.06
C VAL A 421 1.80 -7.63 16.45
N PRO A 422 1.77 -8.45 17.51
CA PRO A 422 1.43 -7.98 18.85
C PRO A 422 2.54 -7.11 19.42
N THR A 423 2.18 -6.12 20.24
CA THR A 423 3.16 -5.48 21.13
C THR A 423 3.53 -6.44 22.27
N GLU A 424 4.72 -6.25 22.86
CA GLU A 424 5.23 -7.16 23.90
C GLU A 424 4.31 -7.24 25.14
N ALA A 425 3.63 -6.13 25.46
CA ALA A 425 2.64 -6.05 26.53
C ALA A 425 1.30 -6.77 26.23
N ALA A 426 1.03 -7.11 24.96
CA ALA A 426 -0.27 -7.61 24.49
C ALA A 426 -0.18 -8.97 23.77
N ARG A 427 0.89 -9.75 24.02
CA ARG A 427 1.17 -11.01 23.31
C ARG A 427 0.20 -12.16 23.64
N ALA A 428 -0.43 -12.14 24.81
CA ALA A 428 -1.46 -13.11 25.20
C ALA A 428 -2.85 -12.63 24.73
N GLU A 429 -3.63 -13.54 24.14
CA GLU A 429 -5.00 -13.28 23.65
C GLU A 429 -5.12 -12.18 22.56
N THR A 430 -4.02 -11.78 21.91
CA THR A 430 -4.02 -10.73 20.88
C THR A 430 -5.09 -10.96 19.82
N ALA A 431 -5.21 -12.20 19.33
CA ALA A 431 -6.18 -12.55 18.29
C ALA A 431 -7.62 -12.26 18.71
N VAL A 432 -7.95 -12.54 19.98
CA VAL A 432 -9.27 -12.31 20.58
C VAL A 432 -9.52 -10.82 20.78
N GLN A 433 -8.53 -10.09 21.29
CA GLN A 433 -8.64 -8.65 21.53
C GLN A 433 -8.80 -7.87 20.21
N VAL A 434 -8.03 -8.23 19.18
CA VAL A 434 -8.14 -7.71 17.81
C VAL A 434 -9.52 -8.03 17.24
N ARG A 435 -9.96 -9.29 17.34
CA ARG A 435 -11.29 -9.71 16.86
C ARG A 435 -12.41 -8.87 17.45
N ARG A 436 -12.44 -8.69 18.77
CA ARG A 436 -13.41 -7.83 19.46
C ARG A 436 -13.35 -6.38 18.98
N ARG A 437 -12.15 -5.85 18.76
CA ARG A 437 -11.96 -4.47 18.31
C ARG A 437 -12.52 -4.26 16.91
N VAL A 438 -12.17 -5.14 15.97
CA VAL A 438 -12.68 -5.10 14.60
C VAL A 438 -14.21 -5.18 14.58
N LEU A 439 -14.80 -6.11 15.33
CA LEU A 439 -16.27 -6.25 15.40
C LEU A 439 -16.95 -5.00 15.95
N ARG A 440 -16.38 -4.37 17.00
CA ARG A 440 -16.90 -3.10 17.54
C ARG A 440 -16.81 -1.96 16.53
N LEU A 441 -15.72 -1.89 15.76
CA LEU A 441 -15.50 -0.86 14.74
C LEU A 441 -16.48 -0.98 13.57
N LEU A 442 -16.80 -2.22 13.20
CA LEU A 442 -17.73 -2.53 12.11
C LEU A 442 -19.20 -2.42 12.53
N GLY A 443 -19.51 -2.52 13.82
CA GLY A 443 -20.87 -2.32 14.36
C GLY A 443 -21.87 -3.41 13.95
N GLY A 444 -21.40 -4.57 13.49
CA GLY A 444 -22.24 -5.67 13.02
C GLY A 444 -21.44 -6.97 12.77
N PRO A 445 -22.15 -8.10 12.52
CA PRO A 445 -21.52 -9.40 12.34
C PRO A 445 -20.76 -9.48 11.00
N VAL A 446 -19.52 -9.94 11.06
CA VAL A 446 -18.64 -10.15 9.89
C VAL A 446 -17.84 -11.43 10.10
N THR A 447 -17.76 -12.28 9.08
CA THR A 447 -16.87 -13.44 9.06
C THR A 447 -15.42 -12.94 9.06
N LEU A 448 -14.75 -13.08 10.19
CA LEU A 448 -13.41 -12.58 10.45
C LEU A 448 -12.47 -13.74 10.81
N ARG A 449 -11.25 -13.72 10.27
CA ARG A 449 -10.11 -14.52 10.72
C ARG A 449 -9.01 -13.57 11.17
N THR A 450 -8.53 -13.75 12.39
CA THR A 450 -7.35 -13.04 12.88
C THR A 450 -6.14 -13.95 12.77
N VAL A 451 -4.96 -13.42 12.46
CA VAL A 451 -3.72 -14.21 12.44
C VAL A 451 -2.62 -13.41 13.13
N VAL A 452 -1.94 -14.03 14.08
CA VAL A 452 -0.84 -13.40 14.82
C VAL A 452 0.48 -13.84 14.19
N HIS A 453 1.30 -12.86 13.82
CA HIS A 453 2.62 -13.04 13.23
C HIS A 453 3.71 -12.44 14.13
N GLU A 454 4.93 -12.93 14.00
CA GLU A 454 6.11 -12.29 14.61
C GLU A 454 6.51 -11.01 13.85
N SER A 455 6.30 -10.99 12.53
CA SER A 455 6.48 -9.82 11.67
C SER A 455 5.60 -9.91 10.44
N ILE A 456 5.26 -8.77 9.83
CA ILE A 456 4.54 -8.74 8.56
C ILE A 456 5.50 -9.05 7.42
N SER A 457 5.26 -10.16 6.71
CA SER A 457 6.06 -10.54 5.54
C SER A 457 5.93 -9.51 4.42
N ARG A 458 7.06 -9.12 3.83
CA ARG A 458 7.14 -8.21 2.69
C ARG A 458 7.81 -8.90 1.50
N THR A 459 7.40 -8.53 0.29
CA THR A 459 8.02 -8.91 -0.98
C THR A 459 9.40 -8.26 -1.12
N VAL A 460 10.19 -8.70 -2.11
CA VAL A 460 11.50 -8.11 -2.45
C VAL A 460 11.43 -6.60 -2.79
N HIS A 461 10.23 -6.10 -3.11
CA HIS A 461 9.97 -4.68 -3.38
C HIS A 461 9.40 -3.92 -2.17
N GLY A 462 9.45 -4.48 -0.95
CA GLY A 462 9.01 -3.83 0.29
C GLY A 462 7.50 -3.80 0.55
N LYS A 463 6.67 -4.33 -0.37
CA LYS A 463 5.21 -4.43 -0.21
C LYS A 463 4.78 -5.63 0.61
N THR A 464 3.66 -5.56 1.33
CA THR A 464 3.08 -6.70 2.05
C THR A 464 2.85 -7.94 1.18
N ASP A 465 3.41 -9.07 1.57
CA ASP A 465 3.15 -10.36 0.94
C ASP A 465 1.87 -10.99 1.51
N LEU A 466 0.73 -10.59 0.95
CA LEU A 466 -0.59 -11.14 1.33
C LEU A 466 -0.67 -12.66 1.13
N ALA A 467 0.08 -13.23 0.18
CA ALA A 467 0.09 -14.68 -0.02
C ALA A 467 0.81 -15.38 1.13
N ALA A 468 1.89 -14.80 1.66
CA ALA A 468 2.56 -15.30 2.87
C ALA A 468 1.68 -15.13 4.12
N LEU A 469 1.02 -13.98 4.29
CA LEU A 469 0.11 -13.76 5.43
C LEU A 469 -1.08 -14.72 5.43
N ARG A 470 -1.64 -15.03 4.25
CA ARG A 470 -2.70 -16.05 4.09
C ARG A 470 -2.23 -17.46 4.44
N ARG A 471 -0.94 -17.75 4.22
CA ARG A 471 -0.27 -19.05 4.42
C ARG A 471 0.17 -19.32 5.86
N ALA A 472 0.06 -18.37 6.78
CA ALA A 472 0.35 -18.56 8.20
C ALA A 472 -0.25 -19.88 8.72
N PRO A 473 0.49 -20.63 9.55
CA PRO A 473 0.37 -22.07 9.64
C PRO A 473 -1.09 -22.47 9.89
N ARG A 474 -1.64 -23.29 8.97
CA ARG A 474 -2.57 -24.33 9.40
C ARG A 474 -1.87 -25.02 10.57
N ALA A 475 -2.57 -25.17 11.69
CA ALA A 475 -2.03 -25.83 12.88
C ALA A 475 -1.15 -27.01 12.46
N SER A 476 0.04 -27.09 13.06
CA SER A 476 0.98 -28.21 12.93
C SER A 476 0.21 -29.51 12.79
N ASP A 477 0.64 -30.35 11.84
CA ASP A 477 0.07 -31.67 11.48
C ASP A 477 -0.83 -32.22 12.59
N PRO A 478 -2.13 -32.51 12.32
CA PRO A 478 -3.10 -32.82 13.36
C PRO A 478 -2.52 -33.88 14.28
N GLY A 479 -2.14 -33.46 15.49
CA GLY A 479 -1.72 -34.40 16.50
C GLY A 479 -2.81 -35.46 16.64
N THR A 480 -2.43 -36.72 16.80
CA THR A 480 -3.41 -37.79 16.95
C THR A 480 -4.09 -37.64 18.32
N GLY A 481 -5.37 -37.25 18.35
CA GLY A 481 -6.17 -37.23 19.58
C GLY A 481 -7.16 -36.08 19.71
N LEU A 482 -8.10 -36.23 20.65
CA LEU A 482 -9.21 -35.31 20.90
C LEU A 482 -8.79 -33.85 21.08
N THR A 483 -7.77 -33.59 21.91
CA THR A 483 -7.26 -32.24 22.19
C THR A 483 -6.78 -31.54 20.93
N ALA A 484 -6.01 -32.23 20.09
CA ALA A 484 -5.48 -31.67 18.85
C ALA A 484 -6.59 -31.37 17.85
N THR A 485 -7.61 -32.23 17.74
CA THR A 485 -8.78 -31.97 16.89
C THR A 485 -9.56 -30.73 17.34
N VAL A 486 -9.83 -30.60 18.64
CA VAL A 486 -10.55 -29.44 19.19
C VAL A 486 -9.74 -28.16 19.00
N MET A 487 -8.44 -28.19 19.31
CA MET A 487 -7.52 -27.06 19.10
C MET A 487 -7.44 -26.65 17.63
N GLY A 488 -7.42 -27.61 16.70
CA GLY A 488 -7.41 -27.34 15.26
C GLY A 488 -8.64 -26.59 14.80
N VAL A 489 -9.84 -27.00 15.24
CA VAL A 489 -11.10 -26.32 14.92
C VAL A 489 -11.13 -24.91 15.52
N TRP A 490 -10.69 -24.74 16.77
CA TRP A 490 -10.59 -23.41 17.39
C TRP A 490 -9.59 -22.49 16.70
N THR A 491 -8.46 -23.03 16.23
CA THR A 491 -7.46 -22.28 15.45
C THR A 491 -8.02 -21.80 14.11
N GLU A 492 -8.87 -22.59 13.47
CA GLU A 492 -9.54 -22.18 12.24
C GLU A 492 -10.56 -21.05 12.47
N LEU A 493 -11.25 -21.07 13.61
CA LEU A 493 -12.26 -20.06 13.97
C LEU A 493 -11.64 -18.75 14.46
N LEU A 494 -10.60 -18.83 15.28
CA LEU A 494 -10.05 -17.68 16.03
C LEU A 494 -8.69 -17.21 15.51
N GLY A 495 -7.96 -18.04 14.78
CA GLY A 495 -6.54 -17.83 14.51
C GLY A 495 -5.63 -18.47 15.56
N SER A 496 -4.35 -18.13 15.56
CA SER A 496 -3.37 -18.54 16.56
C SER A 496 -3.38 -17.61 17.80
N GLY A 497 -2.84 -18.08 18.94
CA GLY A 497 -2.57 -17.22 20.11
C GLY A 497 -3.73 -17.02 21.10
N PHE A 498 -4.75 -17.89 21.08
CA PHE A 498 -5.79 -17.96 22.12
C PHE A 498 -5.40 -18.92 23.27
N SER A 499 -5.95 -18.70 24.46
CA SER A 499 -5.78 -19.59 25.62
C SER A 499 -6.80 -20.74 25.57
N THR A 500 -6.47 -21.90 26.15
CA THR A 500 -7.44 -23.01 26.30
C THR A 500 -8.63 -22.64 27.19
N ASP A 501 -8.47 -21.60 28.01
CA ASP A 501 -9.55 -21.03 28.82
C ASP A 501 -10.29 -19.88 28.13
N THR A 502 -9.91 -19.49 26.91
CA THR A 502 -10.66 -18.47 26.15
C THR A 502 -12.12 -18.91 25.99
N ASN A 503 -13.07 -18.02 26.32
CA ASN A 503 -14.49 -18.25 26.11
C ASN A 503 -14.86 -17.96 24.65
N LEU A 504 -15.44 -18.96 23.96
CA LEU A 504 -15.78 -18.92 22.54
C LEU A 504 -16.70 -17.74 22.20
N PHE A 505 -17.70 -17.45 23.03
CA PHE A 505 -18.68 -16.40 22.77
C PHE A 505 -18.12 -15.03 23.09
N GLU A 506 -17.38 -14.93 24.20
CA GLU A 506 -16.69 -13.70 24.53
C GLU A 506 -15.61 -13.37 23.49
N SER A 507 -15.10 -14.34 22.73
CA SER A 507 -14.13 -14.09 21.66
C SER A 507 -14.71 -13.39 20.44
N GLY A 508 -16.05 -13.29 20.33
CA GLY A 508 -16.73 -12.68 19.18
C GLY A 508 -16.96 -13.65 18.02
N VAL A 509 -17.12 -14.95 18.31
CA VAL A 509 -17.65 -15.92 17.34
C VAL A 509 -19.17 -15.81 17.32
N ASP A 510 -19.76 -15.74 16.12
CA ASP A 510 -21.20 -15.67 15.92
C ASP A 510 -21.85 -17.07 15.83
N SER A 511 -23.18 -17.11 15.79
CA SER A 511 -23.93 -18.37 15.70
C SER A 511 -23.58 -19.20 14.47
N LEU A 512 -23.17 -18.58 13.36
CA LEU A 512 -22.79 -19.28 12.14
C LEU A 512 -21.43 -19.98 12.32
N GLY A 513 -20.46 -19.29 12.94
CA GLY A 513 -19.18 -19.86 13.32
C GLY A 513 -19.33 -21.04 14.28
N VAL A 514 -20.24 -20.96 15.24
CA VAL A 514 -20.55 -22.06 16.18
C VAL A 514 -21.13 -23.28 15.44
N VAL A 515 -22.06 -23.07 14.51
CA VAL A 515 -22.64 -24.16 13.71
C VAL A 515 -21.59 -24.82 12.83
N ALA A 516 -20.73 -24.03 12.16
CA ALA A 516 -19.64 -24.53 11.35
C ALA A 516 -18.63 -25.36 12.18
N ALA A 517 -18.30 -24.88 13.38
CA ALA A 517 -17.43 -25.57 14.32
C ALA A 517 -18.01 -26.94 14.74
N ALA A 518 -19.30 -26.98 15.08
CA ALA A 518 -20.00 -28.20 15.48
C ALA A 518 -20.03 -29.25 14.35
N ILE A 519 -20.30 -28.83 13.11
CA ILE A 519 -20.27 -29.70 11.93
C ILE A 519 -18.86 -30.26 11.71
N ARG A 520 -17.82 -29.42 11.84
CA ARG A 520 -16.44 -29.88 11.65
C ARG A 520 -16.01 -30.86 12.73
N LEU A 521 -16.26 -30.54 14.00
CA LEU A 521 -16.00 -31.43 15.12
C LEU A 521 -16.73 -32.76 14.94
N THR A 522 -17.96 -32.73 14.43
CA THR A 522 -18.73 -33.94 14.11
C THR A 522 -18.05 -34.82 13.06
N ARG A 523 -17.54 -34.20 11.99
CA ARG A 523 -16.81 -34.90 10.92
C ARG A 523 -15.50 -35.51 11.42
N GLU A 524 -14.69 -34.72 12.13
CA GLU A 524 -13.34 -35.13 12.56
C GLU A 524 -13.37 -36.15 13.70
N LEU A 525 -14.32 -36.01 14.64
CA LEU A 525 -14.42 -36.90 15.80
C LEU A 525 -15.30 -38.12 15.54
N GLY A 526 -15.99 -38.19 14.40
CA GLY A 526 -16.88 -39.31 14.04
C GLY A 526 -18.12 -39.45 14.92
N ARG A 527 -18.45 -38.44 15.74
CA ARG A 527 -19.59 -38.42 16.67
C ARG A 527 -20.40 -37.15 16.49
N GLU A 528 -21.70 -37.18 16.77
CA GLU A 528 -22.56 -36.01 16.63
C GLU A 528 -22.26 -34.97 17.71
N ILE A 529 -21.81 -33.78 17.29
CA ILE A 529 -21.59 -32.61 18.14
C ILE A 529 -22.63 -31.57 17.75
N SER A 530 -23.59 -31.31 18.65
CA SER A 530 -24.61 -30.29 18.41
C SER A 530 -24.05 -28.87 18.64
N PRO A 531 -24.64 -27.83 18.03
CA PRO A 531 -24.28 -26.45 18.37
C PRO A 531 -24.47 -26.14 19.86
N SER A 532 -25.52 -26.70 20.48
CA SER A 532 -25.79 -26.57 21.93
C SER A 532 -24.62 -27.07 22.79
N PHE A 533 -23.92 -28.12 22.37
CA PHE A 533 -22.73 -28.60 23.07
C PHE A 533 -21.67 -27.50 23.25
N LEU A 534 -21.45 -26.67 22.22
CA LEU A 534 -20.49 -25.56 22.28
C LEU A 534 -21.00 -24.39 23.14
N PHE A 535 -22.31 -24.23 23.28
CA PHE A 535 -22.92 -23.27 24.23
C PHE A 535 -22.72 -23.72 25.68
N ASP A 536 -22.94 -25.01 25.95
CA ASP A 536 -22.80 -25.58 27.30
C ASP A 536 -21.32 -25.69 27.73
N HIS A 537 -20.41 -25.82 26.76
CA HIS A 537 -18.96 -25.93 26.98
C HIS A 537 -18.20 -24.86 26.18
N PRO A 538 -18.24 -23.59 26.64
CA PRO A 538 -17.70 -22.46 25.88
C PRO A 538 -16.16 -22.38 25.85
N ARG A 539 -15.43 -23.32 26.47
CA ARG A 539 -13.96 -23.30 26.61
C ARG A 539 -13.37 -24.65 26.19
N ILE A 540 -12.16 -24.66 25.64
CA ILE A 540 -11.51 -25.89 25.16
C ILE A 540 -11.31 -26.89 26.31
N THR A 541 -10.92 -26.40 27.49
CA THR A 541 -10.78 -27.23 28.69
C THR A 541 -12.07 -27.96 29.05
N LEU A 542 -13.21 -27.27 28.97
CA LEU A 542 -14.54 -27.84 29.22
C LEU A 542 -14.99 -28.80 28.10
N GLN A 543 -14.70 -28.45 26.84
CA GLN A 543 -15.02 -29.30 25.69
C GLN A 543 -14.26 -30.62 25.79
N ILE A 544 -12.94 -30.58 25.98
CA ILE A 544 -12.11 -31.78 26.11
C ILE A 544 -12.59 -32.64 27.27
N LYS A 545 -12.90 -32.05 28.42
CA LYS A 545 -13.42 -32.78 29.59
C LYS A 545 -14.72 -33.51 29.26
N ALA A 546 -15.74 -32.77 28.79
CA ALA A 546 -17.05 -33.36 28.47
C ALA A 546 -16.97 -34.42 27.36
N LEU A 547 -16.09 -34.21 26.39
CA LEU A 547 -15.85 -35.13 25.28
C LEU A 547 -15.01 -36.36 25.66
N SER A 548 -14.26 -36.31 26.76
CA SER A 548 -13.52 -37.45 27.31
C SER A 548 -14.41 -38.30 28.22
N ASP A 549 -15.33 -37.64 28.95
CA ASP A 549 -16.26 -38.28 29.89
C ASP A 549 -17.44 -38.98 29.19
N GLN A 550 -17.70 -38.68 27.91
CA GLN A 550 -18.72 -39.34 27.09
C GLN A 550 -18.07 -40.37 26.14
N PRO A 551 -18.19 -41.69 26.37
CA PRO A 551 -17.74 -42.69 25.42
C PRO A 551 -18.48 -42.54 24.09
N ALA A 552 -17.78 -42.72 22.97
CA ALA A 552 -18.36 -42.62 21.64
C ALA A 552 -19.55 -43.58 21.49
N GLN A 553 -20.78 -43.06 21.52
CA GLN A 553 -21.93 -43.85 21.11
C GLN A 553 -21.81 -44.09 19.61
N ALA A 554 -21.64 -45.36 19.23
CA ALA A 554 -21.66 -45.79 17.84
C ALA A 554 -22.95 -45.27 17.17
N ARG A 555 -22.80 -44.66 15.99
CA ARG A 555 -23.92 -44.22 15.15
C ARG A 555 -25.00 -45.29 15.13
N SER A 556 -26.20 -44.96 15.63
CA SER A 556 -27.39 -45.66 15.18
C SER A 556 -27.46 -45.45 13.66
N PRO A 557 -27.65 -46.49 12.84
CA PRO A 557 -27.65 -46.31 11.40
C PRO A 557 -28.70 -45.26 11.07
N VAL A 558 -28.25 -44.19 10.41
CA VAL A 558 -29.12 -43.21 9.76
C VAL A 558 -30.20 -44.02 9.06
N ARG A 559 -31.47 -43.84 9.44
CA ARG A 559 -32.60 -44.34 8.65
C ARG A 559 -32.32 -43.85 7.24
N GLN A 560 -31.93 -44.76 6.36
CA GLN A 560 -31.71 -44.45 4.96
C GLN A 560 -32.95 -43.69 4.51
N ALA A 561 -32.75 -42.44 4.08
CA ALA A 561 -33.75 -41.75 3.32
C ALA A 561 -34.16 -42.70 2.20
N ILE A 562 -35.43 -43.11 2.20
CA ILE A 562 -36.03 -43.87 1.12
C ILE A 562 -35.59 -43.18 -0.18
N PRO A 563 -34.91 -43.87 -1.12
CA PRO A 563 -34.48 -43.25 -2.35
C PRO A 563 -35.72 -42.64 -3.00
N ARG A 564 -35.72 -41.31 -3.21
CA ARG A 564 -36.72 -40.69 -4.07
C ARG A 564 -36.53 -41.33 -5.44
N GLY A 565 -37.46 -42.23 -5.78
CA GLY A 565 -37.48 -42.96 -7.04
C GLY A 565 -37.27 -42.02 -8.22
N SER A 566 -36.54 -42.54 -9.20
CA SER A 566 -36.17 -41.84 -10.42
C SER A 566 -37.41 -41.24 -11.10
N VAL A 567 -37.19 -40.20 -11.91
CA VAL A 567 -38.23 -39.58 -12.75
C VAL A 567 -38.90 -40.60 -13.71
N ALA A 568 -38.30 -41.77 -13.92
CA ALA A 568 -38.89 -42.88 -14.68
C ALA A 568 -40.00 -43.63 -13.92
N ASP A 569 -39.97 -43.69 -12.58
CA ASP A 569 -40.96 -44.42 -11.77
C ASP A 569 -42.30 -43.66 -11.63
N ARG A 570 -42.28 -42.32 -11.72
CA ARG A 570 -43.51 -41.50 -11.67
C ARG A 570 -44.37 -41.62 -12.94
N ARG A 571 -43.79 -42.02 -14.07
CA ARG A 571 -44.54 -42.24 -15.33
C ARG A 571 -45.32 -43.57 -15.37
N ARG A 572 -44.96 -44.55 -14.52
CA ARG A 572 -45.71 -45.83 -14.40
C ARG A 572 -46.89 -45.76 -13.43
N ALA A 573 -46.82 -44.91 -12.41
CA ALA A 573 -47.90 -44.74 -11.42
C ALA A 573 -49.07 -43.87 -11.90
N ALA A 574 -48.84 -42.95 -12.86
CA ALA A 574 -49.88 -42.08 -13.42
C ALA A 574 -50.77 -42.72 -14.51
N ARG A 575 -50.61 -44.02 -14.81
CA ARG A 575 -51.40 -44.74 -15.84
C ARG A 575 -52.46 -45.71 -15.28
N ARG A 576 -52.80 -45.64 -13.99
CA ARG A 576 -53.80 -46.55 -13.37
C ARG A 576 -54.94 -45.87 -12.60
N LEU A 577 -55.05 -44.55 -12.63
CA LEU A 577 -56.15 -43.81 -12.01
C LEU A 577 -56.63 -42.73 -12.99
N ASP A 578 -57.50 -43.14 -13.91
CA ASP A 578 -58.67 -42.35 -14.33
C ASP A 578 -59.47 -43.17 -15.36
N SER A 579 -60.42 -43.92 -14.83
CA SER A 579 -61.55 -44.46 -15.58
C SER A 579 -62.83 -44.05 -14.87
N ALA A 580 -63.31 -42.84 -15.15
CA ALA A 580 -64.70 -42.43 -14.90
C ALA A 580 -65.05 -41.18 -15.73
N SER A 581 -65.50 -41.44 -16.96
CA SER A 581 -66.63 -40.78 -17.66
C SER A 581 -66.94 -39.30 -17.38
N VAL A 582 -66.78 -38.44 -18.39
CA VAL A 582 -67.80 -37.47 -18.83
C VAL A 582 -67.70 -37.25 -20.35
N THR A 583 -68.86 -37.27 -21.02
CA THR A 583 -69.17 -37.16 -22.46
C THR A 583 -68.86 -35.78 -23.07
N PRO A 584 -68.69 -35.67 -24.41
CA PRO A 584 -68.17 -34.47 -25.08
C PRO A 584 -69.27 -33.54 -25.62
N VAL A 585 -68.96 -32.24 -25.72
CA VAL A 585 -69.69 -31.25 -26.54
C VAL A 585 -68.68 -30.65 -27.54
N PRO A 586 -69.05 -30.49 -28.83
CA PRO A 586 -68.07 -30.33 -29.90
C PRO A 586 -67.68 -28.87 -30.17
N THR A 587 -66.51 -28.77 -30.79
CA THR A 587 -65.80 -27.60 -31.30
C THR A 587 -66.43 -26.98 -32.55
N GLU A 588 -66.53 -25.66 -32.56
CA GLU A 588 -66.37 -24.75 -33.72
C GLU A 588 -65.89 -23.41 -33.10
N GLY A 589 -64.97 -22.60 -33.64
CA GLY A 589 -64.27 -22.53 -34.91
C GLY A 589 -63.69 -21.10 -35.01
N ALA A 590 -62.49 -20.99 -35.59
CA ALA A 590 -61.88 -19.82 -36.23
C ALA A 590 -61.81 -18.42 -35.54
N LEU A 591 -60.56 -17.91 -35.52
CA LEU A 591 -60.07 -16.52 -35.48
C LEU A 591 -60.94 -15.47 -36.22
N PRO A 592 -60.77 -14.15 -35.96
CA PRO A 592 -59.60 -13.46 -35.41
C PRO A 592 -59.73 -12.86 -34.00
#